data_AF-A0A1B6FB94-F1
#
_entry.id   AF-A0A1B6FB94-F1
#
_cell.length_a   1.000
_cell.length_b   1.000
_cell.length_c   1.000
_cell.angle_alpha   90.00
_cell.angle_beta   90.00
_cell.angle_gamma   90.00
#
_symmetry.space_group_name_H-M   'P 1'
#
loop_
_entity.id
_entity.type
_entity.pdbx_description
1 polymer ?
#
loop_
_entity_poly.entity_id
_entity_poly.type
_entity_poly.pdbx_seq_one_letter_code
_entity_poly.pdbx_strand_id
1 'polypeptide(L)'
;DALVSSSEAHFSTPGMKELSLKHDLTINMKDHTIQAKFEADVFSKKNQKLVIDYKMTSEKKEGTYIANDHLHIHSKGLNIDAHIQRVVALAKNSFSYYISGTYIDSKQKKREAVAQFTFEPKHTEINLSLPEGTIYAEESIREEITDIFNYHLTGETYMLGYKFEEQVDVKKKGSHFKYVLAIIQKSDNNPHLTLDIGVDLDQLAEINLKYNNKPMLGLEVALDESHFLKSKYQYNTDVASQYL
;
A
#
# COMPACT_ATOMS: atom_id res chain seq x y z
N ASP A 1 -9.55 -31.91 13.45
CA ASP A 1 -9.77 -31.51 14.84
C ASP A 1 -10.19 -30.07 14.84
N ALA A 2 -11.24 -29.75 15.58
CA ALA A 2 -11.75 -28.39 15.72
C ALA A 2 -11.62 -27.98 17.19
N LEU A 3 -11.06 -26.81 17.44
CA LEU A 3 -11.07 -26.18 18.76
C LEU A 3 -12.33 -25.34 18.86
N VAL A 4 -13.15 -25.59 19.88
CA VAL A 4 -14.37 -24.83 20.15
C VAL A 4 -14.29 -24.25 21.55
N SER A 5 -14.57 -22.96 21.69
CA SER A 5 -14.65 -22.25 22.96
C SER A 5 -15.90 -21.38 22.97
N SER A 6 -16.66 -21.43 24.06
CA SER A 6 -17.82 -20.58 24.28
C SER A 6 -17.89 -20.22 25.76
N SER A 7 -18.20 -18.97 26.06
CA SER A 7 -18.41 -18.49 27.42
C SER A 7 -19.39 -17.34 27.46
N GLU A 8 -20.06 -17.20 28.59
CA GLU A 8 -20.94 -16.07 28.88
C GLU A 8 -20.65 -15.57 30.31
N ALA A 9 -20.49 -14.25 30.44
CA ALA A 9 -20.29 -13.57 31.70
C ALA A 9 -21.45 -12.61 31.93
N HIS A 10 -22.01 -12.66 33.14
CA HIS A 10 -23.13 -11.84 33.57
C HIS A 10 -22.68 -10.84 34.63
N PHE A 11 -23.12 -9.59 34.49
CA PHE A 11 -22.84 -8.52 35.44
C PHE A 11 -24.17 -7.99 35.98
N SER A 12 -24.36 -8.17 37.28
CA SER A 12 -25.51 -7.64 38.02
C SER A 12 -25.03 -6.57 38.99
N THR A 13 -25.67 -5.41 38.96
CA THR A 13 -25.52 -4.36 39.98
C THR A 13 -26.89 -4.13 40.61
N PRO A 14 -27.02 -4.11 41.95
CA PRO A 14 -28.30 -3.85 42.60
C PRO A 14 -28.95 -2.57 42.06
N GLY A 15 -30.19 -2.67 41.56
CA GLY A 15 -30.93 -1.55 40.97
C GLY A 15 -30.64 -1.27 39.48
N MET A 16 -29.74 -2.00 38.83
CA MET A 16 -29.51 -1.95 37.38
C MET A 16 -29.96 -3.24 36.70
N LYS A 17 -30.26 -3.16 35.41
CA LYS A 17 -30.51 -4.35 34.59
C LYS A 17 -29.21 -5.11 34.34
N GLU A 18 -29.34 -6.42 34.18
CA GLU A 18 -28.24 -7.33 33.95
C GLU A 18 -27.58 -7.08 32.59
N LEU A 19 -26.25 -7.01 32.57
CA LEU A 19 -25.43 -6.92 31.36
C LEU A 19 -24.80 -8.28 31.09
N SER A 20 -24.63 -8.63 29.82
CA SER A 20 -23.92 -9.87 29.47
C SER A 20 -22.90 -9.66 28.36
N LEU A 21 -21.81 -10.40 28.49
CA LEU A 21 -20.78 -10.57 27.47
C LEU A 21 -20.74 -12.04 27.09
N LYS A 22 -20.89 -12.33 25.81
CA LYS A 22 -20.84 -13.68 25.27
C LYS A 22 -19.80 -13.76 24.15
N HIS A 23 -19.04 -14.84 24.12
CA HIS A 23 -18.19 -15.17 22.98
C HIS A 23 -18.40 -16.62 22.54
N ASP A 24 -18.30 -16.85 21.24
CA ASP A 24 -18.24 -18.15 20.60
C ASP A 24 -17.04 -18.15 19.63
N LEU A 25 -16.18 -19.16 19.69
CA LEU A 25 -15.00 -19.32 18.85
C LEU A 25 -14.93 -20.76 18.35
N THR A 26 -14.79 -20.92 17.04
CA THR A 26 -14.53 -22.20 16.37
C THR A 26 -13.32 -22.05 15.47
N ILE A 27 -12.29 -22.86 15.68
CA ILE A 27 -11.11 -22.96 14.83
C ILE A 27 -11.07 -24.38 14.29
N ASN A 28 -11.24 -24.54 12.98
CA ASN A 28 -11.13 -25.83 12.33
C ASN A 28 -9.79 -25.91 11.59
N MET A 29 -8.91 -26.77 12.11
CA MET A 29 -7.55 -26.92 11.59
C MET A 29 -7.51 -27.72 10.28
N LYS A 30 -8.57 -28.47 9.92
CA LYS A 30 -8.62 -29.30 8.72
C LYS A 30 -8.96 -28.50 7.47
N ASP A 31 -9.89 -27.56 7.57
CA ASP A 31 -10.30 -26.67 6.47
C ASP A 31 -9.73 -25.25 6.63
N HIS A 32 -8.87 -25.04 7.64
CA HIS A 32 -8.21 -23.77 7.95
C HIS A 32 -9.19 -22.59 8.07
N THR A 33 -10.32 -22.83 8.74
CA THR A 33 -11.35 -21.83 9.00
C THR A 33 -11.37 -21.39 10.46
N ILE A 34 -11.66 -20.11 10.67
CA ILE A 34 -11.93 -19.52 11.99
C ILE A 34 -13.27 -18.83 11.92
N GLN A 35 -14.13 -19.05 12.92
CA GLN A 35 -15.35 -18.31 13.12
C GLN A 35 -15.37 -17.85 14.56
N ALA A 36 -15.50 -16.54 14.77
CA ALA A 36 -15.65 -15.97 16.09
C ALA A 36 -16.86 -15.05 16.12
N LYS A 37 -17.59 -15.08 17.23
CA LYS A 37 -18.70 -14.19 17.49
C LYS A 37 -18.54 -13.63 18.88
N PHE A 38 -18.62 -12.32 19.01
CA PHE A 38 -18.66 -11.62 20.28
C PHE A 38 -19.94 -10.79 20.37
N GLU A 39 -20.52 -10.79 21.55
CA GLU A 39 -21.84 -10.29 21.81
C GLU A 39 -21.82 -9.53 23.13
N ALA A 40 -22.08 -8.22 23.10
CA ALA A 40 -22.13 -7.37 24.30
C ALA A 40 -23.50 -6.71 24.44
N ASP A 41 -24.22 -7.06 25.50
CA ASP A 41 -25.46 -6.37 25.89
C ASP A 41 -25.14 -5.29 26.93
N VAL A 42 -24.86 -4.08 26.45
CA VAL A 42 -24.48 -2.92 27.28
C VAL A 42 -25.71 -2.12 27.77
N PHE A 43 -26.88 -2.36 27.17
CA PHE A 43 -28.10 -1.56 27.43
C PHE A 43 -29.25 -2.38 28.03
N SER A 44 -29.02 -3.68 28.25
CA SER A 44 -30.03 -4.66 28.68
C SER A 44 -31.29 -4.61 27.81
N LYS A 45 -31.06 -4.43 26.51
CA LYS A 45 -32.09 -4.35 25.47
C LYS A 45 -31.61 -5.15 24.27
N LYS A 46 -32.32 -6.23 23.95
CA LYS A 46 -31.98 -7.14 22.84
C LYS A 46 -31.73 -6.43 21.50
N ASN A 47 -32.42 -5.33 21.23
CA ASN A 47 -32.22 -4.57 20.00
C ASN A 47 -30.96 -3.69 20.00
N GLN A 48 -30.39 -3.33 21.16
CA GLN A 48 -29.20 -2.48 21.29
C GLN A 48 -27.92 -3.26 21.58
N LYS A 49 -27.98 -4.59 21.47
CA LYS A 49 -26.83 -5.47 21.59
C LYS A 49 -25.81 -5.16 20.50
N LEU A 50 -24.54 -5.06 20.88
CA LEU A 50 -23.43 -4.99 19.93
C LEU A 50 -22.98 -6.40 19.59
N VAL A 51 -22.88 -6.69 18.30
CA VAL A 51 -22.44 -7.99 17.79
C VAL A 51 -21.24 -7.79 16.87
N ILE A 52 -20.22 -8.61 17.07
CA ILE A 52 -19.01 -8.66 16.25
C ILE A 52 -18.89 -10.09 15.74
N ASP A 53 -19.11 -10.27 14.44
CA ASP A 53 -18.96 -11.55 13.74
C ASP A 53 -17.66 -11.51 12.93
N TYR A 54 -16.73 -12.43 13.18
CA TYR A 54 -15.49 -12.60 12.45
C TYR A 54 -15.44 -13.97 11.79
N LYS A 55 -15.02 -14.03 10.53
CA LYS A 55 -14.82 -15.25 9.77
C LYS A 55 -13.51 -15.16 9.01
N MET A 56 -12.69 -16.19 9.12
CA MET A 56 -11.50 -16.39 8.30
C MET A 56 -11.62 -17.72 7.57
N THR A 57 -11.24 -17.73 6.31
CA THR A 57 -10.95 -18.95 5.55
C THR A 57 -9.57 -18.82 4.94
N SER A 58 -8.82 -19.92 4.89
CA SER A 58 -7.58 -19.93 4.13
C SER A 58 -7.40 -21.23 3.37
N GLU A 59 -6.76 -21.15 2.22
CA GLU A 59 -6.50 -22.29 1.37
C GLU A 59 -5.16 -22.15 0.66
N LYS A 60 -4.61 -23.28 0.22
CA LYS A 60 -3.44 -23.30 -0.65
C LYS A 60 -3.85 -23.91 -1.98
N LYS A 61 -3.88 -23.11 -3.04
CA LYS A 61 -4.25 -23.52 -4.40
C LYS A 61 -3.07 -23.25 -5.33
N GLU A 62 -2.62 -24.28 -6.04
CA GLU A 62 -1.60 -24.16 -7.10
C GLU A 62 -0.30 -23.45 -6.67
N GLY A 63 0.09 -23.59 -5.39
CA GLY A 63 1.30 -22.95 -4.85
C GLY A 63 1.08 -21.54 -4.29
N THR A 64 -0.13 -20.99 -4.42
CA THR A 64 -0.55 -19.72 -3.81
C THR A 64 -1.31 -20.00 -2.53
N TYR A 65 -0.92 -19.36 -1.44
CA TYR A 65 -1.69 -19.30 -0.21
C TYR A 65 -2.65 -18.11 -0.27
N ILE A 66 -3.93 -18.33 0.00
CA ILE A 66 -4.96 -17.30 0.02
C ILE A 66 -5.65 -17.34 1.37
N ALA A 67 -5.81 -16.18 2.02
CA ALA A 67 -6.59 -16.00 3.23
C ALA A 67 -7.63 -14.91 3.02
N ASN A 68 -8.88 -15.18 3.39
CA ASN A 68 -10.00 -14.26 3.34
C ASN A 68 -10.54 -14.04 4.75
N ASP A 69 -10.67 -12.80 5.17
CA ASP A 69 -11.30 -12.41 6.41
C ASP A 69 -12.52 -11.54 6.15
N HIS A 70 -13.54 -11.74 6.99
CA HIS A 70 -14.72 -10.92 7.06
C HIS A 70 -14.98 -10.59 8.52
N LEU A 71 -15.18 -9.31 8.81
CA LEU A 71 -15.59 -8.80 10.11
C LEU A 71 -16.87 -7.99 9.91
N HIS A 72 -17.91 -8.28 10.69
CA HIS A 72 -19.17 -7.55 10.68
C HIS A 72 -19.46 -7.07 12.09
N ILE A 73 -19.55 -5.76 12.27
CA ILE A 73 -19.89 -5.12 13.54
C ILE A 73 -21.27 -4.49 13.36
N HIS A 74 -22.26 -4.94 14.13
CA HIS A 74 -23.62 -4.44 14.00
C HIS A 74 -24.33 -4.27 15.34
N SER A 75 -25.26 -3.32 15.35
CA SER A 75 -26.24 -3.13 16.41
C SER A 75 -27.46 -2.40 15.86
N LYS A 76 -28.58 -3.11 15.74
CA LYS A 76 -29.81 -2.58 15.13
C LYS A 76 -30.35 -1.34 15.86
N GLY A 77 -30.33 -1.35 17.19
CA GLY A 77 -30.89 -0.29 18.03
C GLY A 77 -29.94 0.88 18.26
N LEU A 78 -28.68 0.76 17.83
CA LEU A 78 -27.69 1.84 17.81
C LEU A 78 -27.38 2.33 16.39
N ASN A 79 -28.05 1.79 15.37
CA ASN A 79 -27.78 2.04 13.96
C ASN A 79 -26.29 1.86 13.59
N ILE A 80 -25.65 0.83 14.13
CA ILE A 80 -24.29 0.45 13.78
C ILE A 80 -24.39 -0.67 12.75
N ASP A 81 -23.75 -0.48 11.61
CA ASP A 81 -23.57 -1.51 10.58
C ASP A 81 -22.26 -1.23 9.84
N ALA A 82 -21.23 -2.03 10.14
CA ALA A 82 -19.90 -1.88 9.59
C ALA A 82 -19.32 -3.23 9.17
N HIS A 83 -18.81 -3.31 7.94
CA HIS A 83 -18.22 -4.51 7.37
C HIS A 83 -16.77 -4.24 7.01
N ILE A 84 -15.86 -5.13 7.38
CA ILE A 84 -14.47 -5.13 6.93
C ILE A 84 -14.20 -6.46 6.24
N GLN A 85 -13.58 -6.41 5.08
CA GLN A 85 -13.10 -7.56 4.34
C GLN A 85 -11.60 -7.43 4.14
N ARG A 86 -10.85 -8.52 4.34
CA ARG A 86 -9.43 -8.60 4.00
C ARG A 86 -9.19 -9.81 3.12
N VAL A 87 -8.35 -9.67 2.11
CA VAL A 87 -7.84 -10.77 1.29
C VAL A 87 -6.33 -10.66 1.24
N VAL A 88 -5.63 -11.76 1.47
CA VAL A 88 -4.18 -11.86 1.31
C VAL A 88 -3.85 -13.05 0.43
N ALA A 89 -3.06 -12.83 -0.61
CA ALA A 89 -2.53 -13.86 -1.47
C ALA A 89 -0.99 -13.82 -1.48
N LEU A 90 -0.36 -14.97 -1.27
CA LEU A 90 1.08 -15.15 -1.22
C LEU A 90 1.48 -16.28 -2.16
N ALA A 91 2.26 -15.97 -3.19
CA ALA A 91 2.89 -16.96 -4.07
C ALA A 91 4.41 -16.76 -4.09
N LYS A 92 5.13 -17.61 -4.84
CA LYS A 92 6.61 -17.63 -4.84
C LYS A 92 7.25 -16.26 -5.12
N ASN A 93 6.69 -15.51 -6.07
CA ASN A 93 7.21 -14.21 -6.51
C ASN A 93 6.12 -13.14 -6.61
N SER A 94 4.96 -13.36 -5.97
CA SER A 94 3.88 -12.38 -5.95
C SER A 94 3.23 -12.29 -4.59
N PHE A 95 2.78 -11.08 -4.27
CA PHE A 95 2.07 -10.76 -3.05
C PHE A 95 0.90 -9.84 -3.41
N SER A 96 -0.29 -10.18 -2.93
CA SER A 96 -1.44 -9.28 -3.00
C SER A 96 -2.08 -9.16 -1.63
N TYR A 97 -2.43 -7.93 -1.29
CA TYR A 97 -3.14 -7.57 -0.08
C TYR A 97 -4.27 -6.63 -0.46
N TYR A 98 -5.46 -6.93 0.00
CA TYR A 98 -6.65 -6.10 -0.15
C TYR A 98 -7.34 -6.01 1.19
N ILE A 99 -7.71 -4.81 1.60
CA ILE A 99 -8.62 -4.57 2.72
C ILE A 99 -9.64 -3.52 2.31
N SER A 100 -10.90 -3.78 2.58
CA SER A 100 -11.97 -2.81 2.44
C SER A 100 -12.79 -2.74 3.71
N GLY A 101 -13.27 -1.54 4.00
CA GLY A 101 -14.13 -1.25 5.14
C GLY A 101 -15.33 -0.44 4.66
N THR A 102 -16.53 -0.82 5.07
CA THR A 102 -17.75 -0.07 4.78
C THR A 102 -18.54 0.18 6.05
N TYR A 103 -19.17 1.35 6.15
CA TYR A 103 -20.11 1.66 7.24
C TYR A 103 -21.19 2.63 6.77
N ILE A 104 -22.30 2.71 7.51
CA ILE A 104 -23.35 3.72 7.30
C ILE A 104 -23.09 4.92 8.21
N ASP A 105 -22.98 6.12 7.63
CA ASP A 105 -22.75 7.35 8.39
C ASP A 105 -24.05 7.92 9.02
N SER A 106 -23.93 9.00 9.80
CA SER A 106 -25.06 9.68 10.44
C SER A 106 -26.10 10.23 9.45
N LYS A 107 -25.74 10.39 8.17
CA LYS A 107 -26.61 10.83 7.07
C LYS A 107 -27.18 9.66 6.27
N GLN A 108 -27.08 8.43 6.78
CA GLN A 108 -27.54 7.21 6.13
C GLN A 108 -26.85 6.93 4.79
N LYS A 109 -25.61 7.42 4.60
CA LYS A 109 -24.81 7.15 3.41
C LYS A 109 -23.80 6.04 3.68
N LYS A 110 -23.70 5.09 2.75
CA LYS A 110 -22.62 4.11 2.75
C LYS A 110 -21.30 4.82 2.48
N ARG A 111 -20.34 4.61 3.36
CA ARG A 111 -18.95 5.06 3.26
C ARG A 111 -18.07 3.85 3.06
N GLU A 112 -17.05 3.99 2.24
CA GLU A 112 -16.15 2.91 1.88
C GLU A 112 -14.71 3.41 1.86
N ALA A 113 -13.82 2.63 2.46
CA ALA A 113 -12.37 2.81 2.40
C ALA A 113 -11.75 1.53 1.86
N VAL A 114 -10.69 1.65 1.06
CA VAL A 114 -9.99 0.54 0.43
C VAL A 114 -8.48 0.79 0.52
N ALA A 115 -7.74 -0.24 0.89
CA ALA A 115 -6.30 -0.31 0.68
C ALA A 115 -5.95 -1.61 -0.06
N GLN A 116 -5.27 -1.47 -1.19
CA GLN A 116 -4.86 -2.56 -2.07
C GLN A 116 -3.38 -2.40 -2.40
N PHE A 117 -2.67 -3.52 -2.37
CA PHE A 117 -1.28 -3.64 -2.77
C PHE A 117 -1.10 -4.94 -3.55
N THR A 118 -0.59 -4.85 -4.75
CA THR A 118 -0.24 -6.00 -5.59
C THR A 118 1.20 -5.82 -6.04
N PHE A 119 2.02 -6.83 -5.80
CA PHE A 119 3.40 -6.88 -6.23
C PHE A 119 3.60 -8.17 -7.01
N GLU A 120 3.86 -8.03 -8.30
CA GLU A 120 4.19 -9.10 -9.22
C GLU A 120 5.52 -8.78 -9.92
N PRO A 121 6.21 -9.76 -10.53
CA PRO A 121 7.52 -9.52 -11.13
C PRO A 121 7.53 -8.43 -12.21
N LYS A 122 6.40 -8.22 -12.91
CA LYS A 122 6.28 -7.25 -14.00
C LYS A 122 5.27 -6.14 -13.74
N HIS A 123 4.54 -6.20 -12.64
CA HIS A 123 3.43 -5.30 -12.35
C HIS A 123 3.41 -4.98 -10.87
N THR A 124 3.20 -3.72 -10.52
CA THR A 124 2.95 -3.30 -9.16
C THR A 124 1.79 -2.34 -9.16
N GLU A 125 0.86 -2.54 -8.24
CA GLU A 125 -0.34 -1.70 -8.10
C GLU A 125 -0.55 -1.39 -6.62
N ILE A 126 -0.78 -0.12 -6.32
CA ILE A 126 -1.14 0.34 -4.99
C ILE A 126 -2.38 1.23 -5.13
N ASN A 127 -3.38 1.04 -4.29
CA ASN A 127 -4.54 1.92 -4.24
C ASN A 127 -4.95 2.15 -2.79
N LEU A 128 -4.97 3.40 -2.37
CA LEU A 128 -5.41 3.87 -1.06
C LEU A 128 -6.53 4.88 -1.27
N SER A 129 -7.73 4.49 -0.88
CA SER A 129 -8.94 5.31 -1.01
C SER A 129 -9.68 5.39 0.33
N LEU A 130 -10.04 6.61 0.72
CA LEU A 130 -10.95 6.87 1.82
C LEU A 130 -12.34 7.24 1.28
N PRO A 131 -13.38 7.34 2.12
CA PRO A 131 -14.71 7.70 1.66
C PRO A 131 -14.80 9.08 0.98
N GLU A 132 -13.81 9.95 1.22
CA GLU A 132 -13.68 11.27 0.63
C GLU A 132 -13.03 11.25 -0.76
N GLY A 133 -12.32 10.16 -1.11
CA GLY A 133 -11.64 10.01 -2.39
C GLY A 133 -10.34 9.20 -2.30
N THR A 134 -9.70 9.03 -3.45
CA THR A 134 -8.36 8.41 -3.54
C THR A 134 -7.33 9.36 -2.94
N ILE A 135 -6.47 8.81 -2.08
CA ILE A 135 -5.33 9.54 -1.49
C ILE A 135 -4.08 9.25 -2.31
N TYR A 136 -3.91 7.99 -2.67
CA TYR A 136 -2.76 7.49 -3.40
C TYR A 136 -3.22 6.37 -4.34
N ALA A 137 -2.76 6.40 -5.58
CA ALA A 137 -2.81 5.25 -6.46
C ALA A 137 -1.51 5.20 -7.24
N GLU A 138 -1.00 4.01 -7.49
CA GLU A 138 0.20 3.80 -8.27
C GLU A 138 -0.02 2.55 -9.10
N GLU A 139 0.34 2.61 -10.38
CA GLU A 139 0.48 1.44 -11.23
C GLU A 139 1.81 1.53 -11.97
N SER A 140 2.63 0.50 -11.87
CA SER A 140 3.89 0.41 -12.59
C SER A 140 4.06 -0.92 -13.30
N ILE A 141 4.61 -0.84 -14.50
CA ILE A 141 4.87 -1.97 -15.40
C ILE A 141 6.38 -2.01 -15.67
N ARG A 142 6.98 -3.20 -15.56
CA ARG A 142 8.35 -3.45 -16.00
C ARG A 142 8.33 -4.11 -17.38
N GLU A 143 8.71 -3.35 -18.39
CA GLU A 143 8.61 -3.73 -19.80
C GLU A 143 9.83 -4.54 -20.26
N GLU A 144 11.04 -4.06 -19.92
CA GLU A 144 12.30 -4.73 -20.23
C GLU A 144 12.94 -5.20 -18.93
N ILE A 145 13.13 -6.52 -18.75
CA ILE A 145 13.84 -7.08 -17.60
C ILE A 145 14.82 -8.13 -18.13
N THR A 146 16.10 -7.78 -18.17
CA THR A 146 17.15 -8.79 -18.38
C THR A 146 17.60 -9.36 -17.04
N ASP A 147 17.83 -8.48 -16.07
CA ASP A 147 18.17 -8.82 -14.69
C ASP A 147 17.88 -7.63 -13.74
N ILE A 148 18.22 -7.76 -12.45
CA ILE A 148 17.95 -6.75 -11.42
C ILE A 148 18.67 -5.40 -11.62
N PHE A 149 19.69 -5.34 -12.49
CA PHE A 149 20.47 -4.15 -12.83
C PHE A 149 20.28 -3.71 -14.29
N ASN A 150 19.38 -4.35 -15.02
CA ASN A 150 19.09 -4.07 -16.43
C ASN A 150 17.59 -4.14 -16.65
N TYR A 151 16.91 -3.01 -16.40
CA TYR A 151 15.47 -2.91 -16.56
C TYR A 151 14.97 -1.52 -16.95
N HIS A 152 13.81 -1.50 -17.60
CA HIS A 152 12.99 -0.32 -17.85
C HIS A 152 11.65 -0.46 -17.12
N LEU A 153 11.27 0.57 -16.37
CA LEU A 153 10.01 0.66 -15.65
C LEU A 153 9.27 1.92 -16.08
N THR A 154 7.99 1.77 -16.37
CA THR A 154 7.04 2.87 -16.57
C THR A 154 5.98 2.81 -15.49
N GLY A 155 5.47 3.94 -15.04
CA GLY A 155 4.41 3.97 -14.05
C GLY A 155 3.61 5.26 -14.06
N GLU A 156 2.40 5.17 -13.55
CA GLU A 156 1.53 6.30 -13.23
C GLU A 156 1.30 6.36 -11.72
N THR A 157 1.55 7.53 -11.13
CA THR A 157 1.32 7.78 -9.71
C THR A 157 0.29 8.89 -9.58
N TYR A 158 -0.74 8.66 -8.79
CA TYR A 158 -1.67 9.67 -8.30
C TYR A 158 -1.43 9.91 -6.82
N MET A 159 -1.22 11.16 -6.42
CA MET A 159 -1.07 11.53 -5.01
C MET A 159 -1.79 12.85 -4.76
N LEU A 160 -2.75 12.84 -3.82
CA LEU A 160 -3.42 14.04 -3.31
C LEU A 160 -3.94 15.00 -4.40
N GLY A 161 -4.53 14.47 -5.48
CA GLY A 161 -5.06 15.28 -6.59
C GLY A 161 -4.12 15.46 -7.78
N TYR A 162 -2.84 15.14 -7.62
CA TYR A 162 -1.85 15.26 -8.69
C TYR A 162 -1.57 13.92 -9.33
N LYS A 163 -1.39 13.92 -10.66
CA LYS A 163 -1.00 12.76 -11.45
C LYS A 163 0.43 12.95 -11.94
N PHE A 164 1.20 11.88 -11.95
CA PHE A 164 2.58 11.83 -12.39
C PHE A 164 2.76 10.61 -13.28
N GLU A 165 3.57 10.74 -14.32
CA GLU A 165 4.18 9.63 -15.02
C GLU A 165 5.63 9.50 -14.56
N GLU A 166 6.05 8.27 -14.33
CA GLU A 166 7.40 7.93 -13.92
C GLU A 166 8.02 6.99 -14.95
N GLN A 167 9.27 7.26 -15.31
CA GLN A 167 10.08 6.35 -16.13
C GLN A 167 11.41 6.14 -15.45
N VAL A 168 11.81 4.88 -15.30
CA VAL A 168 13.07 4.49 -14.69
C VAL A 168 13.83 3.57 -15.63
N ASP A 169 15.04 3.97 -15.97
CA ASP A 169 16.00 3.17 -16.71
C ASP A 169 17.19 2.83 -15.81
N VAL A 170 17.42 1.53 -15.61
CA VAL A 170 18.61 1.03 -14.91
C VAL A 170 19.40 0.15 -15.86
N LYS A 171 20.66 0.50 -16.10
CA LYS A 171 21.56 -0.22 -17.01
C LYS A 171 22.90 -0.44 -16.35
N LYS A 172 23.40 -1.68 -16.41
CA LYS A 172 24.75 -2.04 -15.96
C LYS A 172 25.48 -2.82 -17.05
N LYS A 173 26.68 -2.36 -17.42
CA LYS A 173 27.56 -3.03 -18.36
C LYS A 173 29.01 -3.00 -17.85
N GLY A 174 29.49 -4.14 -17.35
CA GLY A 174 30.83 -4.22 -16.74
C GLY A 174 30.92 -3.35 -15.47
N SER A 175 31.88 -2.42 -15.46
CA SER A 175 32.08 -1.40 -14.42
C SER A 175 31.09 -0.23 -14.49
N HIS A 176 30.40 -0.06 -15.63
CA HIS A 176 29.51 1.06 -15.85
C HIS A 176 28.11 0.77 -15.32
N PHE A 177 27.58 1.71 -14.53
CA PHE A 177 26.22 1.72 -14.01
C PHE A 177 25.57 3.06 -14.35
N LYS A 178 24.33 3.02 -14.81
CA LYS A 178 23.50 4.20 -15.09
C LYS A 178 22.11 4.00 -14.56
N TYR A 179 21.60 5.02 -13.87
CA TYR A 179 20.24 5.11 -13.36
C TYR A 179 19.64 6.44 -13.84
N VAL A 180 18.53 6.38 -14.57
CA VAL A 180 17.79 7.57 -14.99
C VAL A 180 16.37 7.46 -14.47
N LEU A 181 15.92 8.48 -13.74
CA LEU A 181 14.55 8.65 -13.28
C LEU A 181 13.98 9.92 -13.92
N ALA A 182 12.86 9.79 -14.61
CA ALA A 182 12.06 10.89 -15.14
C ALA A 182 10.70 10.90 -14.44
N ILE A 183 10.31 12.06 -13.88
CA ILE A 183 9.01 12.29 -13.25
C ILE A 183 8.33 13.44 -13.99
N ILE A 184 7.18 13.18 -14.58
CA ILE A 184 6.39 14.13 -15.37
C ILE A 184 5.05 14.34 -14.67
N GLN A 185 4.82 15.52 -14.11
CA GLN A 185 3.51 15.84 -13.55
C GLN A 185 2.51 16.11 -14.70
N LYS A 186 1.35 15.45 -14.70
CA LYS A 186 0.27 15.68 -15.67
C LYS A 186 -0.53 16.92 -15.31
N SER A 187 0.00 18.08 -15.63
CA SER A 187 -0.65 19.40 -15.50
C SER A 187 -0.49 20.19 -16.80
N ASP A 188 -1.12 21.36 -16.92
CA ASP A 188 -1.13 22.14 -18.17
C ASP A 188 0.28 22.42 -18.74
N ASN A 189 1.28 22.58 -17.87
CA ASN A 189 2.67 22.86 -18.25
C ASN A 189 3.58 21.62 -18.25
N ASN A 190 3.06 20.45 -17.86
CA ASN A 190 3.75 19.16 -17.75
C ASN A 190 5.20 19.25 -17.21
N PRO A 191 5.41 19.79 -16.00
CA PRO A 191 6.76 19.94 -15.48
C PRO A 191 7.45 18.59 -15.36
N HIS A 192 8.70 18.54 -15.81
CA HIS A 192 9.49 17.33 -15.94
C HIS A 192 10.77 17.43 -15.12
N LEU A 193 10.92 16.57 -14.14
CA LEU A 193 12.15 16.39 -13.36
C LEU A 193 12.89 15.16 -13.88
N THR A 194 14.18 15.28 -14.15
CA THR A 194 15.02 14.13 -14.53
C THR A 194 16.25 14.05 -13.64
N LEU A 195 16.44 12.91 -12.97
CA LEU A 195 17.64 12.54 -12.23
C LEU A 195 18.43 11.50 -13.05
N ASP A 196 19.67 11.80 -13.39
CA ASP A 196 20.59 10.92 -14.12
C ASP A 196 21.84 10.69 -13.25
N ILE A 197 22.04 9.46 -12.82
CA ILE A 197 23.19 9.02 -12.03
C ILE A 197 24.00 8.06 -12.88
N GLY A 198 25.28 8.36 -13.05
CA GLY A 198 26.24 7.54 -13.77
C GLY A 198 27.43 7.20 -12.90
N VAL A 199 27.91 5.97 -12.96
CA VAL A 199 29.17 5.55 -12.33
C VAL A 199 29.92 4.69 -13.33
N ASP A 200 31.14 5.09 -13.67
CA ASP A 200 32.14 4.21 -14.27
C ASP A 200 33.29 4.05 -13.29
N LEU A 201 33.47 2.83 -12.79
CA LEU A 201 34.53 2.53 -11.83
C LEU A 201 35.89 2.93 -12.41
N ASP A 202 36.74 3.47 -11.56
CA ASP A 202 38.09 3.94 -11.90
C ASP A 202 38.14 5.13 -12.88
N GLN A 203 37.00 5.76 -13.19
CA GLN A 203 36.94 6.96 -14.03
C GLN A 203 36.12 8.08 -13.40
N LEU A 204 34.80 7.92 -13.26
CA LEU A 204 33.90 9.03 -12.96
C LEU A 204 32.61 8.58 -12.28
N ALA A 205 32.16 9.32 -11.28
CA ALA A 205 30.79 9.32 -10.82
C ALA A 205 30.12 10.66 -11.13
N GLU A 206 28.88 10.62 -11.59
CA GLU A 206 28.09 11.81 -11.90
C GLU A 206 26.66 11.72 -11.36
N ILE A 207 26.14 12.86 -10.94
CA ILE A 207 24.73 13.06 -10.57
C ILE A 207 24.28 14.34 -11.27
N ASN A 208 23.28 14.22 -12.14
CA ASN A 208 22.71 15.31 -12.91
C ASN A 208 21.21 15.39 -12.67
N LEU A 209 20.75 16.55 -12.21
CA LEU A 209 19.34 16.85 -11.99
C LEU A 209 18.90 17.95 -12.95
N LYS A 210 17.84 17.69 -13.72
CA LYS A 210 17.26 18.61 -14.69
C LYS A 210 15.82 18.91 -14.35
N TYR A 211 15.39 20.15 -14.58
CA TYR A 211 14.00 20.56 -14.54
C TYR A 211 13.62 21.15 -15.89
N ASN A 212 12.56 20.63 -16.52
CA ASN A 212 12.13 20.97 -17.87
C ASN A 212 13.27 20.94 -18.88
N ASN A 213 14.06 19.86 -18.85
CA ASN A 213 15.27 19.63 -19.66
C ASN A 213 16.41 20.64 -19.45
N LYS A 214 16.30 21.58 -18.50
CA LYS A 214 17.38 22.52 -18.15
C LYS A 214 18.21 21.98 -16.98
N PRO A 215 19.55 22.08 -17.03
CA PRO A 215 20.39 21.69 -15.90
C PRO A 215 20.04 22.51 -14.64
N MET A 216 19.72 21.81 -13.55
CA MET A 216 19.45 22.42 -12.25
C MET A 216 20.60 22.17 -11.28
N LEU A 217 21.06 20.92 -11.18
CA LEU A 217 22.22 20.53 -10.39
C LEU A 217 23.05 19.53 -11.19
N GLY A 218 24.37 19.63 -11.09
CA GLY A 218 25.29 18.62 -11.59
C GLY A 218 26.45 18.47 -10.63
N LEU A 219 26.87 17.25 -10.36
CA LEU A 219 28.04 16.90 -9.58
C LEU A 219 28.80 15.81 -10.31
N GLU A 220 30.07 16.05 -10.58
CA GLU A 220 31.01 15.08 -11.16
C GLU A 220 32.14 14.86 -10.14
N VAL A 221 32.54 13.61 -9.93
CA VAL A 221 33.67 13.24 -9.08
C VAL A 221 34.55 12.26 -9.83
N ALA A 222 35.80 12.65 -10.08
CA ALA A 222 36.79 11.74 -10.67
C ALA A 222 37.13 10.62 -9.68
N LEU A 223 37.09 9.39 -10.17
CA LEU A 223 37.37 8.17 -9.42
C LEU A 223 38.73 7.56 -9.75
N ASP A 224 39.41 8.04 -10.79
CA ASP A 224 40.75 7.59 -11.13
C ASP A 224 41.79 8.07 -10.10
N GLU A 225 42.80 7.25 -9.82
CA GLU A 225 43.82 7.55 -8.80
C GLU A 225 44.58 8.86 -9.07
N SER A 226 44.74 9.25 -10.33
CA SER A 226 45.51 10.44 -10.71
C SER A 226 44.74 11.76 -10.51
N HIS A 227 43.41 11.69 -10.42
CA HIS A 227 42.53 12.84 -10.20
C HIS A 227 41.55 12.64 -9.04
N PHE A 228 41.79 11.62 -8.21
CA PHE A 228 40.91 11.20 -7.12
C PHE A 228 40.45 12.41 -6.28
N LEU A 229 39.13 12.54 -6.13
CA LEU A 229 38.44 13.63 -5.39
C LEU A 229 38.46 15.02 -6.05
N LYS A 230 38.90 15.18 -7.30
CA LYS A 230 38.58 16.39 -8.07
C LYS A 230 37.09 16.35 -8.42
N SER A 231 36.33 17.26 -7.82
CA SER A 231 34.91 17.43 -8.11
C SER A 231 34.64 18.65 -8.97
N LYS A 232 33.64 18.54 -9.85
CA LYS A 232 33.01 19.69 -10.50
C LYS A 232 31.56 19.73 -10.07
N TYR A 233 31.05 20.91 -9.80
CA TYR A 233 29.64 21.08 -9.50
C TYR A 233 29.06 22.27 -10.26
N GLN A 234 27.78 22.17 -10.56
CA GLN A 234 26.98 23.24 -11.12
C GLN A 234 25.65 23.29 -10.36
N TYR A 235 25.18 24.50 -10.10
CA TYR A 235 23.87 24.74 -9.53
C TYR A 235 23.26 25.97 -10.18
N ASN A 236 22.07 25.82 -10.76
CA ASN A 236 21.36 26.88 -11.45
C ASN A 236 20.18 27.37 -10.59
N THR A 237 20.38 28.49 -9.90
CA THR A 237 19.37 29.11 -9.05
C THR A 237 18.13 29.54 -9.81
N ASP A 238 18.28 30.00 -11.06
CA ASP A 238 17.17 30.48 -11.89
C ASP A 238 16.25 29.32 -12.25
N VAL A 239 16.82 28.14 -12.55
CA VAL A 239 16.05 26.92 -12.79
C VAL A 239 15.46 26.37 -11.49
N ALA A 240 16.22 26.37 -10.39
CA ALA A 240 15.72 25.90 -9.10
C ALA A 240 14.53 26.73 -8.58
N SER A 241 14.54 28.05 -8.82
CA SER A 241 13.43 28.93 -8.47
C SER A 241 12.14 28.68 -9.27
N GLN A 242 12.21 27.96 -10.39
CA GLN A 242 11.03 27.57 -11.17
C GLN A 242 10.37 26.29 -10.64
N TYR A 243 11.09 25.53 -9.80
CA TYR A 243 10.60 24.31 -9.17
C TYR A 243 9.92 24.57 -7.82
N LEU A 244 10.43 25.53 -7.03
CA LEU A 244 9.93 25.95 -5.72
C LEU A 244 8.70 26.86 -5.83
#